data_AF-A0A3M0CJM8-F1
#
_entry.id   AF-A0A3M0CJM8-F1
#
_cell.length_a   1.000
_cell.length_b   1.000
_cell.length_c   1.000
_cell.angle_alpha   90.00
_cell.angle_beta   90.00
_cell.angle_gamma   90.00
#
_symmetry.space_group_name_H-M   'P 1'
#
loop_
_entity.id
_entity.type
_entity.pdbx_description
1 polymer ?
#
loop_
_entity_poly.entity_id
_entity_poly.type
_entity_poly.pdbx_seq_one_letter_code
_entity_poly.pdbx_strand_id
1 'polypeptide(L)'
;MQVLQQKNLSGVVTIPKEHLERDGVLEDGEFPDEQNLVVDRVGRQQYLVRMVEGGDVPDLEEAEVVQRVAAKVALERDLSHSTERKE
;
A
#
# COMPACT_ATOMS: atom_id res chain seq x y z
N MET A 1 -16.07 -10.58 -6.40
CA MET A 1 -15.19 -9.90 -7.38
C MET A 1 -15.86 -8.59 -7.75
N GLN A 2 -15.19 -7.45 -7.52
CA GLN A 2 -15.75 -6.13 -7.83
C GLN A 2 -15.33 -5.70 -9.25
N VAL A 3 -16.18 -4.91 -9.90
CA VAL A 3 -15.92 -4.33 -11.24
C VAL A 3 -15.42 -2.90 -11.06
N LEU A 4 -14.39 -2.50 -11.80
CA LEU A 4 -13.88 -1.12 -11.79
C LEU A 4 -15.00 -0.16 -12.21
N GLN A 5 -15.33 0.80 -11.35
CA GLN A 5 -16.33 1.81 -11.66
C GLN A 5 -15.65 2.98 -12.38
N GLN A 6 -16.36 3.59 -13.32
CA GLN A 6 -15.90 4.80 -13.98
C GLN A 6 -16.45 6.03 -13.26
N LYS A 7 -15.56 6.97 -12.92
CA LYS A 7 -15.94 8.30 -12.45
C LYS A 7 -15.12 9.32 -13.23
N ASN A 8 -15.78 10.04 -14.14
CA ASN A 8 -15.14 11.00 -15.06
C ASN A 8 -13.94 10.36 -15.80
N LEU A 9 -12.77 10.99 -15.74
CA LEU A 9 -11.50 10.56 -16.33
C LEU A 9 -10.71 9.58 -15.42
N SER A 10 -11.35 8.99 -14.41
CA SER A 10 -10.71 8.11 -13.42
C SER A 10 -11.47 6.80 -13.22
N GLY A 11 -10.72 5.76 -12.83
CA GLY A 11 -11.29 4.51 -12.32
C GLY A 11 -11.41 4.55 -10.80
N VAL A 12 -12.53 4.08 -10.27
CA VAL A 12 -12.80 4.01 -8.84
C VAL A 12 -12.88 2.54 -8.42
N VAL A 13 -12.13 2.19 -7.39
CA VAL A 13 -12.23 0.93 -6.67
C VAL A 13 -12.77 1.21 -5.28
N THR A 14 -13.63 0.33 -4.78
CA THR A 14 -14.22 0.46 -3.45
C THR A 14 -13.43 -0.39 -2.47
N ILE A 15 -13.05 0.20 -1.34
CA ILE A 15 -12.57 -0.57 -0.19
C ILE A 15 -13.81 -0.91 0.66
N PRO A 16 -14.04 -2.19 1.00
CA PRO A 16 -15.16 -2.59 1.85
C PRO A 16 -15.15 -1.84 3.19
N LYS A 17 -16.34 -1.39 3.65
CA LYS A 17 -16.49 -0.65 4.91
C LYS A 17 -15.89 -1.41 6.11
N GLU A 18 -16.10 -2.72 6.17
CA GLU A 18 -15.55 -3.62 7.20
C GLU A 18 -14.01 -3.64 7.26
N HIS A 19 -13.32 -3.40 6.14
CA HIS A 19 -11.86 -3.28 6.14
C HIS A 19 -11.46 -1.92 6.72
N LEU A 20 -12.15 -0.85 6.32
CA LEU A 20 -11.91 0.50 6.84
C LEU A 20 -12.14 0.58 8.36
N GLU A 21 -13.20 -0.08 8.86
CA GLU A 21 -13.46 -0.21 10.31
C GLU A 21 -12.34 -0.96 11.02
N ARG A 22 -11.90 -2.09 10.46
CA ARG A 22 -10.81 -2.90 11.03
C ARG A 22 -9.49 -2.14 11.07
N ASP A 23 -9.25 -1.30 10.08
CA ASP A 23 -8.03 -0.52 9.94
C ASP A 23 -8.10 0.82 10.71
N GLY A 24 -9.20 1.08 11.44
CA GLY A 24 -9.37 2.27 12.29
C GLY A 24 -9.59 3.58 11.53
N VAL A 25 -9.96 3.49 10.25
CA VAL A 25 -10.14 4.64 9.36
C VAL A 25 -11.45 5.37 9.63
N LEU A 26 -12.44 4.66 10.15
CA LEU A 26 -13.75 5.23 10.46
C LEU A 26 -13.76 5.81 11.87
N GLU A 27 -14.35 7.00 12.02
CA GLU A 27 -14.58 7.67 13.29
C GLU A 27 -16.02 7.38 13.74
N ASP A 28 -16.19 6.63 14.83
CA ASP A 28 -17.50 6.19 15.34
C ASP A 28 -18.38 5.48 14.28
N GLY A 29 -17.74 4.78 13.33
CA GLY A 29 -18.43 4.04 12.25
C GLY A 29 -18.83 4.91 11.06
N GLU A 30 -18.49 6.19 11.08
CA GLU A 30 -18.66 7.14 9.99
C GLU A 30 -17.33 7.43 9.29
N PHE A 31 -17.41 7.92 8.05
CA PHE A 31 -16.21 8.39 7.36
C PHE A 31 -15.79 9.74 7.96
N PRO A 32 -14.50 9.92 8.27
CA PRO A 32 -14.00 11.21 8.74
C PRO A 32 -14.24 12.29 7.68
N ASP A 33 -14.46 13.53 8.14
CA ASP A 33 -14.70 14.68 7.26
C ASP A 33 -13.51 14.94 6.32
N GLU A 34 -12.29 14.68 6.80
CA GLU A 34 -11.05 14.82 6.04
C GLU A 34 -10.20 13.54 6.15
N GLN A 35 -10.17 12.74 5.08
CA GLN A 35 -9.21 11.65 4.91
C GLN A 35 -8.34 11.91 3.67
N ASN A 36 -7.05 12.11 3.90
CA ASN A 36 -6.08 12.20 2.82
C ASN A 36 -5.65 10.80 2.36
N LEU A 37 -5.56 10.64 1.04
CA LEU A 37 -5.20 9.40 0.38
C LEU A 37 -4.13 9.68 -0.68
N VAL A 38 -3.17 8.77 -0.78
CA VAL A 38 -2.15 8.80 -1.83
C VAL A 38 -2.20 7.51 -2.61
N VAL A 39 -2.08 7.62 -3.94
CA VAL A 39 -2.12 6.50 -4.87
C VAL A 39 -0.81 6.46 -5.65
N ASP A 40 0.01 5.47 -5.38
CA ASP A 40 1.28 5.26 -6.06
C ASP A 40 1.17 4.12 -7.07
N ARG A 41 1.69 4.32 -8.27
CA ARG A 41 1.83 3.24 -9.25
C ARG A 41 3.12 2.48 -8.97
N VAL A 42 2.98 1.24 -8.52
CA VAL A 42 4.14 0.38 -8.14
C VAL A 42 4.54 -0.62 -9.22
N GLY A 43 3.76 -0.70 -10.31
CA GLY A 43 4.03 -1.64 -11.40
C GLY A 43 3.05 -1.51 -12.57
N ARG A 44 3.09 -2.47 -13.49
CA ARG A 44 2.08 -2.57 -14.55
C ARG A 44 0.76 -3.01 -13.93
N GLN A 45 -0.26 -2.14 -14.01
CA GLN A 45 -1.61 -2.38 -13.47
C GLN A 45 -1.64 -2.66 -11.96
N GLN A 46 -0.64 -2.17 -11.22
CA GLN A 46 -0.51 -2.33 -9.78
C GLN A 46 -0.40 -0.95 -9.15
N TYR A 47 -1.21 -0.74 -8.13
CA TYR A 47 -1.30 0.51 -7.40
C TYR A 47 -1.27 0.22 -5.91
N LEU A 48 -0.58 1.07 -5.16
CA LEU A 48 -0.60 1.09 -3.70
C LEU A 48 -1.45 2.29 -3.28
N VAL A 49 -2.44 2.05 -2.43
CA VAL A 49 -3.27 3.10 -1.83
C VAL A 49 -2.86 3.22 -0.37
N ARG A 50 -2.55 4.44 0.08
CA ARG A 50 -2.13 4.72 1.45
C ARG A 50 -3.00 5.83 2.03
N MET A 51 -3.48 5.62 3.24
CA MET A 51 -4.09 6.66 4.06
C MET A 51 -2.98 7.39 4.80
N VAL A 52 -3.05 8.72 4.81
CA VAL A 52 -2.03 9.57 5.42
C VAL A 52 -2.68 10.55 6.39
N GLU A 53 -2.04 10.75 7.53
CA GLU A 53 -2.43 11.71 8.56
C GLU A 53 -1.51 12.94 8.47
N GLY A 54 -2.06 14.13 8.72
CA GLY A 54 -1.22 15.31 8.98
C GLY A 54 -0.53 15.97 7.79
N GLY A 55 -0.94 15.70 6.55
CA GLY A 55 -0.46 16.41 5.35
C GLY A 55 0.95 16.04 4.87
N ASP A 56 1.76 15.39 5.70
CA ASP A 56 3.02 14.80 5.30
C ASP A 56 2.78 13.41 4.67
N VAL A 57 3.22 13.28 3.42
CA VAL A 57 3.14 12.03 2.66
C VAL A 57 4.52 11.40 2.62
N PRO A 58 4.74 10.25 3.30
CA PRO A 58 6.02 9.56 3.21
C PRO A 58 6.31 9.11 1.79
N ASP A 59 7.58 9.14 1.40
CA ASP A 59 8.00 8.62 0.10
C ASP A 59 7.66 7.11 0.01
N LEU A 60 7.47 6.61 -1.21
CA LEU A 60 7.08 5.21 -1.41
C LEU A 60 8.10 4.22 -0.79
N GLU A 61 9.39 4.57 -0.83
CA GLU A 61 10.48 3.79 -0.23
C GLU A 61 10.47 3.78 1.30
N GLU A 62 9.80 4.74 1.92
CA GLU A 62 9.62 4.83 3.37
C GLU A 62 8.42 4.03 3.87
N ALA A 63 7.54 3.57 2.97
CA ALA A 63 6.40 2.76 3.34
C ALA A 63 6.85 1.42 3.93
N GLU A 64 6.32 1.06 5.12
CA GLU A 64 6.70 -0.16 5.86
C GLU A 64 6.64 -1.42 4.99
N VAL A 65 5.60 -1.55 4.16
CA VAL A 65 5.45 -2.71 3.27
C VAL A 65 6.57 -2.79 2.23
N VAL A 66 7.01 -1.64 1.69
CA VAL A 66 8.10 -1.57 0.71
C VAL A 66 9.42 -1.92 1.39
N GLN A 67 9.68 -1.36 2.56
CA GLN A 67 10.87 -1.68 3.37
C GLN A 67 10.91 -3.16 3.76
N ARG A 68 9.79 -3.74 4.19
CA ARG A 68 9.68 -5.16 4.55
C ARG A 68 9.99 -6.07 3.35
N VAL A 69 9.44 -5.75 2.17
CA VAL A 69 9.72 -6.52 0.94
C VAL A 69 11.19 -6.38 0.53
N ALA A 70 11.73 -5.17 0.54
CA ALA A 70 13.13 -4.92 0.22
C ALA A 70 14.08 -5.67 1.16
N ALA A 71 13.81 -5.65 2.47
CA ALA A 71 14.58 -6.38 3.47
C ALA A 71 14.53 -7.89 3.24
N LYS A 72 13.36 -8.45 2.92
CA LYS A 72 13.21 -9.87 2.59
C LYS A 72 14.07 -10.25 1.38
N VAL A 73 14.01 -9.46 0.30
CA VAL A 73 14.80 -9.70 -0.92
C VAL A 73 16.29 -9.61 -0.64
N ALA A 74 16.74 -8.67 0.20
CA ALA A 74 18.14 -8.55 0.59
C ALA A 74 18.63 -9.80 1.34
N LEU A 75 17.85 -10.29 2.31
CA LEU A 75 18.17 -11.50 3.07
C LEU A 75 18.26 -12.75 2.17
N GLU A 76 17.34 -12.90 1.21
CA GLU A 76 17.34 -14.02 0.27
C GLU A 76 18.58 -13.99 -0.63
N ARG A 77 19.00 -12.81 -1.09
CA ARG A 77 20.23 -12.63 -1.88
C ARG A 77 21.49 -12.99 -1.09
N ASP A 78 21.58 -12.55 0.15
CA ASP A 78 22.73 -12.85 1.01
C ASP A 78 22.87 -14.36 1.26
N LEU A 79 21.75 -15.05 1.48
CA LEU A 79 21.73 -16.51 1.62
C LEU A 79 22.24 -17.20 0.36
N SER A 80 21.79 -16.80 -0.84
CA SER A 80 22.26 -17.39 -2.11
C SER A 80 23.77 -17.21 -2.33
N HIS A 81 24.33 -16.05 -2.00
CA HIS A 81 25.76 -15.78 -2.14
C HIS A 81 26.63 -16.47 -1.07
N SER A 82 26.04 -16.95 0.02
CA SER A 82 26.74 -17.71 1.06
C SER A 82 26.89 -19.20 0.70
N THR A 83 25.96 -19.74 -0.09
CA THR A 83 26.00 -21.13 -0.59
C THR A 83 26.98 -21.30 -1.75
N GLU A 84 27.11 -20.31 -2.63
CA GLU A 84 28.04 -20.34 -3.78
C GLU A 84 29.53 -20.21 -3.39
N ARG A 85 29.83 -19.71 -2.18
CA ARG A 85 31.22 -19.54 -1.69
C ARG A 85 31.78 -20.76 -0.94
N LYS A 86 31.02 -21.84 -0.82
CA LYS A 86 31.42 -23.07 -0.11
C LYS A 86 31.77 -24.24 -1.03
N GLU A 87 31.73 -24.06 -2.35
CA GLU A 87 32.24 -24.99 -3.36
C GLU A 87 33.57 -24.50 -3.93
#